data_AF-A0A7S4MFT8-F1
#
_entry.id   AF-A0A7S4MFT8-F1
#
_cell.length_a   1.000
_cell.length_b   1.000
_cell.length_c   1.000
_cell.angle_alpha   90.00
_cell.angle_beta   90.00
_cell.angle_gamma   90.00
#
_symmetry.space_group_name_H-M   'P 1'
#
loop_
_entity.id
_entity.type
_entity.pdbx_description
1 polymer ?
#
loop_
_entity_poly.entity_id
_entity_poly.type
_entity_poly.pdbx_seq_one_letter_code
_entity_poly.pdbx_strand_id
1 'polypeptide(L)'
;AEGGGGGGGQGGEAKAEQMMQEMEEQEQQAQQRRRLQMEQAHRQLAKRRVAPGPIKEEKHMKVYVELTASALGASPAEEKQAFVPPDVIYASSAYGSLQMAAEALNPTSSSGHGEEGGGGSSSKSGRNLRLFTLLRHPLKRSMSEYRYLTSSDAAWEPAHFPALAGMPLVQAASTGMMVDDYLTRLLTDTPRNVPLNMHHVTRAAEVLREKFLVGLEEEMGESWFRIRNAFDWPSGEEESGAVGARECSENVIWQVERKNADLNKERSKRRAAMARQEAHGGGGDAGAASQMLNGGAAEGSSFSEDELYEPTQSELKILLALNRNDLQLYDAARAIFDEQAALFYGPEDGDYEQR
;
A
#
# COMPACT_ATOMS: atom_id res chain seq x y z
N ALA A 1 -55.47 42.30 -39.20
CA ALA A 1 -54.05 42.15 -38.84
C ALA A 1 -53.97 40.94 -37.92
N GLU A 2 -54.06 39.70 -38.43
CA GLU A 2 -53.04 39.02 -39.28
C GLU A 2 -51.64 39.27 -38.71
N GLY A 3 -50.83 38.31 -38.29
CA GLY A 3 -50.74 36.88 -38.55
C GLY A 3 -49.24 36.59 -38.53
N GLY A 4 -48.75 35.75 -37.61
CA GLY A 4 -47.30 35.54 -37.43
C GLY A 4 -47.01 34.12 -36.96
N GLY A 5 -46.54 33.29 -37.90
CA GLY A 5 -46.44 31.84 -37.77
C GLY A 5 -45.32 31.34 -36.86
N GLY A 6 -45.66 30.38 -36.02
CA GLY A 6 -44.71 29.52 -35.31
C GLY A 6 -44.44 28.26 -36.12
N GLY A 7 -43.28 28.22 -36.78
CA GLY A 7 -42.76 27.04 -37.48
C GLY A 7 -41.26 26.97 -37.29
N GLY A 8 -40.81 26.24 -36.27
CA GLY A 8 -39.38 26.06 -36.00
C GLY A 8 -39.15 25.29 -34.71
N GLY A 9 -39.14 23.96 -34.77
CA GLY A 9 -38.88 23.14 -33.57
C GLY A 9 -38.54 21.68 -33.81
N GLN A 10 -38.65 21.13 -35.02
CA GLN A 10 -38.44 19.69 -35.25
C GLN A 10 -37.00 19.30 -35.67
N GLY A 11 -36.08 20.26 -35.85
CA GLY A 11 -34.71 19.97 -36.31
C GLY A 11 -33.68 19.71 -35.20
N GLY A 12 -33.99 20.02 -33.94
CA GLY A 12 -33.02 19.92 -32.84
C GLY A 12 -32.82 18.51 -32.30
N GLU A 13 -33.89 17.73 -32.25
CA GLU A 13 -33.92 16.41 -31.61
C GLU A 13 -33.12 15.37 -32.41
N ALA A 14 -33.32 15.31 -33.73
CA ALA A 14 -32.58 14.41 -34.62
C ALA A 14 -31.06 14.67 -34.60
N LYS A 15 -30.64 15.93 -34.40
CA LYS A 15 -29.21 16.28 -34.32
C LYS A 15 -28.59 15.83 -32.99
N ALA A 16 -29.36 15.85 -31.89
CA ALA A 16 -28.89 15.37 -30.59
C ALA A 16 -28.75 13.85 -30.57
N GLU A 17 -29.70 13.12 -31.17
CA GLU A 17 -29.62 11.65 -31.30
C GLU A 17 -28.41 11.22 -32.14
N GLN A 18 -28.18 11.89 -33.28
CA GLN A 18 -27.01 11.60 -34.12
C GLN A 18 -25.70 11.83 -33.37
N MET A 19 -25.60 12.91 -32.58
CA MET A 19 -24.39 13.22 -31.81
C MET A 19 -24.15 12.21 -30.67
N MET A 20 -25.20 11.66 -30.05
CA MET A 20 -25.06 10.60 -29.05
C MET A 20 -24.58 9.29 -29.69
N GLN A 21 -25.12 8.92 -30.85
CA GLN A 21 -24.67 7.71 -31.58
C GLN A 21 -23.21 7.82 -32.02
N GLU A 22 -22.79 8.98 -32.53
CA GLU A 22 -21.39 9.21 -32.90
C GLU A 22 -20.45 9.15 -31.68
N MET A 23 -20.90 9.60 -30.51
CA MET A 23 -20.13 9.54 -29.26
C MET A 23 -19.99 8.11 -28.74
N GLU A 24 -21.08 7.33 -28.78
CA GLU A 24 -21.08 5.92 -28.41
C GLU A 24 -20.17 5.09 -29.33
N GLU A 25 -20.21 5.35 -30.64
CA GLU A 25 -19.33 4.68 -31.60
C GLU A 25 -17.84 5.04 -31.35
N GLN A 26 -17.54 6.31 -31.05
CA GLN A 26 -16.18 6.73 -30.70
C GLN A 26 -15.68 6.06 -29.43
N GLU A 27 -16.55 5.91 -28.42
CA GLU A 27 -16.21 5.22 -27.18
C GLU A 27 -15.93 3.74 -27.40
N GLN A 28 -16.78 3.05 -28.17
CA GLN A 28 -16.57 1.65 -28.54
C GLN A 28 -15.26 1.46 -29.32
N GLN A 29 -14.95 2.35 -30.27
CA GLN A 29 -13.68 2.32 -31.00
C GLN A 29 -12.46 2.60 -30.08
N ALA A 30 -12.61 3.43 -29.05
CA ALA A 30 -11.56 3.69 -28.07
C ALA A 30 -11.33 2.47 -27.17
N GLN A 31 -12.39 1.80 -26.72
CA GLN A 31 -12.31 0.55 -25.94
C GLN A 31 -11.63 -0.57 -26.75
N GLN A 32 -11.99 -0.76 -28.03
CA GLN A 32 -11.34 -1.74 -28.89
C GLN A 32 -9.84 -1.49 -29.07
N ARG A 33 -9.43 -0.21 -29.21
CA ARG A 33 -8.01 0.17 -29.30
C ARG A 33 -7.25 -0.14 -28.00
N ARG A 34 -7.84 0.12 -26.83
CA ARG A 34 -7.24 -0.22 -25.53
C ARG A 34 -7.03 -1.73 -25.39
N ARG A 35 -8.04 -2.54 -25.74
CA ARG A 35 -7.96 -4.01 -25.72
C ARG A 35 -6.84 -4.55 -26.61
N LEU A 36 -6.70 -4.02 -27.84
CA LEU A 36 -5.63 -4.40 -28.76
C LEU A 36 -4.23 -4.01 -28.24
N GLN A 37 -4.09 -2.85 -27.61
CA GLN A 37 -2.82 -2.43 -26.99
C GLN A 37 -2.41 -3.35 -25.84
N MET A 38 -3.36 -3.71 -24.98
CA MET A 38 -3.16 -4.69 -23.90
C MET A 38 -2.74 -6.06 -24.43
N GLU A 39 -3.43 -6.59 -25.45
CA GLU A 39 -3.08 -7.88 -26.05
C GLU A 39 -1.66 -7.87 -26.65
N GLN A 40 -1.27 -6.76 -27.30
CA GLN A 40 0.09 -6.58 -27.80
C GLN A 40 1.12 -6.54 -26.66
N ALA A 41 0.83 -5.87 -25.55
CA ALA A 41 1.69 -5.83 -24.37
C ALA A 41 1.88 -7.23 -23.76
N HIS A 42 0.79 -7.98 -23.58
CA HIS A 42 0.83 -9.37 -23.12
C HIS A 42 1.67 -10.26 -24.05
N ARG A 43 1.50 -10.11 -25.37
CA ARG A 43 2.29 -10.86 -26.36
C ARG A 43 3.78 -10.50 -26.31
N GLN A 44 4.13 -9.24 -26.03
CA GLN A 44 5.52 -8.83 -25.84
C GLN A 44 6.13 -9.39 -24.54
N LEU A 45 5.37 -9.40 -23.44
CA LEU A 45 5.79 -10.01 -22.18
C LEU A 45 6.00 -11.52 -22.32
N ALA A 46 5.08 -12.21 -23.02
CA ALA A 46 5.21 -13.63 -23.31
C ALA A 46 6.47 -13.94 -24.14
N LYS A 47 6.83 -13.09 -25.11
CA LYS A 47 8.08 -13.21 -25.89
C LYS A 47 9.34 -12.95 -25.05
N ARG A 48 9.24 -12.15 -23.99
CA ARG A 48 10.36 -11.83 -23.09
C ARG A 48 10.62 -12.90 -22.03
N ARG A 49 9.74 -13.90 -21.87
CA ARG A 49 10.04 -15.15 -21.14
C ARG A 49 11.05 -16.01 -21.93
N VAL A 50 12.24 -15.46 -22.18
CA VAL A 50 13.43 -16.25 -22.48
C VAL A 50 13.91 -16.80 -21.14
N ALA A 51 14.20 -18.11 -21.10
CA ALA A 51 14.75 -18.76 -19.91
C ALA A 51 15.92 -17.93 -19.34
N PRO A 52 16.01 -17.75 -18.01
CA PRO A 52 17.05 -16.92 -17.41
C PRO A 52 18.43 -17.50 -17.76
N GLY A 53 19.11 -16.80 -18.67
CA GLY A 53 20.52 -17.03 -18.94
C GLY A 53 21.38 -16.39 -17.84
N PRO A 54 22.60 -16.89 -17.58
CA PRO A 54 23.50 -16.31 -16.59
C PRO A 54 23.91 -14.90 -17.01
N ILE A 55 23.50 -13.89 -16.22
CA ILE A 55 23.82 -12.48 -16.46
C ILE A 55 25.25 -12.21 -15.99
N LYS A 56 26.11 -11.75 -16.91
CA LYS A 56 27.44 -11.24 -16.61
C LYS A 56 27.34 -9.76 -16.26
N GLU A 57 27.75 -9.40 -15.05
CA GLU A 57 27.87 -8.03 -14.57
C GLU A 57 29.07 -7.33 -15.22
N GLU A 58 28.93 -6.11 -15.73
CA GLU A 58 30.04 -5.13 -15.75
C GLU A 58 29.56 -3.67 -15.97
N LYS A 59 30.03 -2.78 -15.09
CA LYS A 59 30.47 -1.39 -15.34
C LYS A 59 29.45 -0.24 -15.53
N HIS A 60 28.52 0.01 -14.60
CA HIS A 60 27.90 1.35 -14.48
C HIS A 60 27.56 1.72 -13.02
N MET A 61 28.56 1.96 -12.15
CA MET A 61 28.31 2.30 -10.74
C MET A 61 29.20 3.40 -10.13
N LYS A 62 29.87 4.23 -10.94
CA LYS A 62 30.73 5.31 -10.42
C LYS A 62 30.10 6.71 -10.35
N VAL A 63 28.92 6.92 -10.93
CA VAL A 63 28.34 8.28 -11.07
C VAL A 63 27.33 8.63 -9.97
N TYR A 64 26.83 7.67 -9.19
CA TYR A 64 25.66 7.88 -8.32
C TYR A 64 25.95 8.24 -6.86
N VAL A 65 27.21 8.17 -6.40
CA VAL A 65 27.57 8.42 -4.99
C VAL A 65 27.71 9.93 -4.67
N GLU A 66 27.92 10.79 -5.66
CA GLU A 66 28.21 12.21 -5.44
C GLU A 66 26.94 13.09 -5.27
N LEU A 67 25.76 12.61 -5.68
CA LEU A 67 24.52 13.41 -5.66
C LEU A 67 23.76 13.38 -4.33
N THR A 68 23.91 12.33 -3.51
CA THR A 68 23.17 12.20 -2.24
C THR A 68 23.81 12.96 -1.07
N ALA A 69 25.12 13.14 -1.06
CA ALA A 69 25.81 13.91 -0.03
C ALA A 69 25.45 15.42 -0.06
N SER A 70 25.19 15.97 -1.25
CA SER A 70 24.92 17.40 -1.42
C SER A 70 23.50 17.82 -1.03
N ALA A 71 22.55 16.88 -0.92
CA ALA A 71 21.15 17.18 -0.61
C ALA A 71 20.83 17.24 0.89
N LEU A 72 21.72 16.73 1.75
CA LEU A 72 21.51 16.62 3.19
C LEU A 72 22.27 17.66 4.03
N GLY A 73 23.03 18.57 3.40
CA GLY A 73 23.69 19.66 4.12
C GLY A 73 24.66 19.24 5.23
N ALA A 74 25.08 17.97 5.24
CA ALA A 74 25.95 17.43 6.28
C ALA A 74 27.39 17.89 6.03
N SER A 75 27.90 18.75 6.91
CA SER A 75 29.34 19.03 7.03
C SER A 75 30.06 17.74 7.47
N PRO A 76 31.17 17.33 6.83
CA PRO A 76 31.91 16.11 7.17
C PRO A 76 32.57 16.09 8.57
N ALA A 77 32.34 17.10 9.42
CA ALA A 77 33.13 17.33 10.62
C ALA A 77 32.45 17.00 11.97
N GLU A 78 31.17 16.58 12.00
CA GLU A 78 30.44 16.37 13.26
C GLU A 78 29.72 15.01 13.35
N GLU A 79 30.36 13.95 12.87
CA GLU A 79 29.90 12.57 13.11
C GLU A 79 30.52 12.04 14.42
N LYS A 80 30.03 12.57 15.56
CA LYS A 80 30.31 11.99 16.88
C LYS A 80 29.01 11.81 17.67
N GLN A 81 28.69 10.54 17.90
CA GLN A 81 27.77 9.99 18.91
C GLN A 81 26.27 10.24 18.74
N ALA A 82 25.66 9.46 17.83
CA ALA A 82 24.42 8.76 18.17
C ALA A 82 24.77 7.28 18.35
N PHE A 83 25.07 6.89 19.60
CA PHE A 83 25.32 5.50 19.98
C PHE A 83 23.98 4.76 20.00
N VAL A 84 23.64 4.09 18.91
CA VAL A 84 22.64 3.03 18.91
C VAL A 84 23.39 1.72 19.15
N PRO A 85 23.18 1.01 20.26
CA PRO A 85 23.90 -0.22 20.53
C PRO A 85 23.64 -1.24 19.41
N PRO A 86 24.69 -1.91 18.88
CA PRO A 86 24.57 -2.84 17.74
C PRO A 86 23.76 -4.11 18.05
N ASP A 87 23.38 -4.34 19.31
CA ASP A 87 22.78 -5.60 19.77
C ASP A 87 21.28 -5.52 20.11
N VAL A 88 20.60 -4.40 19.81
CA VAL A 88 19.14 -4.31 19.99
C VAL A 88 18.44 -4.85 18.75
N ILE A 89 18.17 -6.15 18.76
CA ILE A 89 17.30 -6.80 17.76
C ILE A 89 15.86 -6.38 18.06
N TYR A 90 15.28 -5.57 17.18
CA TYR A 90 13.89 -5.12 17.26
C TYR A 90 12.97 -6.29 16.88
N ALA A 91 12.47 -7.01 17.88
CA ALA A 91 11.40 -7.98 17.68
C ALA A 91 10.04 -7.29 17.79
N SER A 92 9.53 -6.72 16.70
CA SER A 92 8.07 -6.53 16.59
C SER A 92 7.43 -7.91 16.45
N SER A 93 6.22 -8.11 16.97
CA SER A 93 5.52 -9.40 16.93
C SER A 93 5.29 -9.92 15.49
N ALA A 94 5.42 -9.06 14.47
CA ALA A 94 5.38 -9.43 13.06
C ALA A 94 6.71 -9.98 12.50
N TYR A 95 7.86 -9.70 13.15
CA TYR A 95 9.17 -10.25 12.73
C TYR A 95 9.21 -11.77 12.90
N GLY A 96 8.68 -12.28 14.02
CA GLY A 96 8.76 -13.71 14.32
C GLY A 96 7.99 -14.58 13.32
N SER A 97 6.81 -14.16 12.88
CA SER A 97 5.97 -14.94 11.97
C SER A 97 6.48 -14.94 10.52
N LEU A 98 7.00 -13.80 10.04
CA LEU A 98 7.53 -13.71 8.67
C LEU A 98 8.95 -14.26 8.55
N GLN A 99 9.78 -14.15 9.59
CA GLN A 99 11.10 -14.80 9.60
C GLN A 99 10.97 -16.33 9.64
N MET A 100 10.06 -16.87 10.45
CA MET A 100 9.77 -18.31 10.41
C MET A 100 9.19 -18.76 9.06
N ALA A 101 8.39 -17.92 8.38
CA ALA A 101 7.96 -18.20 7.03
C ALA A 101 9.13 -18.17 6.04
N ALA A 102 10.04 -17.19 6.13
CA ALA A 102 11.24 -17.10 5.30
C ALA A 102 12.19 -18.28 5.51
N GLU A 103 12.36 -18.75 6.75
CA GLU A 103 13.12 -19.96 7.08
C GLU A 103 12.43 -21.22 6.56
N ALA A 104 11.11 -21.33 6.68
CA ALA A 104 10.33 -22.44 6.12
C ALA A 104 10.37 -22.47 4.58
N LEU A 105 10.60 -21.33 3.93
CA LEU A 105 10.73 -21.19 2.48
C LEU A 105 12.09 -21.66 1.94
N ASN A 106 13.09 -21.91 2.80
CA ASN A 106 14.39 -22.46 2.45
C ASN A 106 14.63 -23.81 3.18
N PRO A 107 13.97 -24.91 2.76
CA PRO A 107 14.30 -26.22 3.31
C PRO A 107 15.72 -26.58 2.87
N THR A 108 16.70 -26.31 3.71
CA THR A 108 18.02 -26.89 3.56
C THR A 108 17.84 -28.40 3.62
N SER A 109 18.04 -29.04 2.46
CA SER A 109 18.02 -30.48 2.27
C SER A 109 19.01 -31.14 3.23
N SER A 110 18.53 -31.55 4.41
CA SER A 110 19.33 -32.36 5.31
C SER A 110 19.36 -33.78 4.74
N SER A 111 20.51 -34.11 4.17
CA SER A 111 20.86 -35.41 3.63
C SER A 111 20.96 -36.44 4.76
N GLY A 112 19.83 -37.00 5.16
CA GLY A 112 19.76 -38.15 6.05
C GLY A 112 19.95 -39.45 5.27
N HIS A 113 21.16 -39.99 5.31
CA HIS A 113 21.50 -41.32 4.82
C HIS A 113 20.78 -42.42 5.64
N GLY A 114 20.18 -43.37 4.93
CA GLY A 114 20.11 -44.77 5.33
C GLY A 114 18.92 -45.16 6.22
N GLU A 115 17.98 -45.90 5.63
CA GLU A 115 17.68 -47.28 6.05
C GLU A 115 16.70 -47.91 5.05
N GLU A 116 17.18 -48.94 4.36
CA GLU A 116 16.40 -49.77 3.44
C GLU A 116 15.53 -50.73 4.27
N GLY A 117 14.23 -50.45 4.36
CA GLY A 117 13.26 -51.34 5.00
C GLY A 117 11.88 -51.16 4.36
N GLY A 118 11.51 -52.08 3.48
CA GLY A 118 10.31 -51.99 2.66
C GLY A 118 8.99 -52.13 3.42
N GLY A 119 7.94 -51.55 2.82
CA GLY A 119 6.54 -51.87 3.14
C GLY A 119 5.68 -50.65 3.40
N GLY A 120 4.97 -50.17 2.37
CA GLY A 120 3.89 -49.19 2.51
C GLY A 120 4.29 -47.77 2.12
N SER A 121 4.40 -47.51 0.82
CA SER A 121 4.50 -46.17 0.25
C SER A 121 3.17 -45.42 0.45
N SER A 122 2.86 -45.03 1.69
CA SER A 122 2.05 -43.84 1.89
C SER A 122 2.91 -42.69 1.40
N SER A 123 2.66 -42.23 0.17
CA SER A 123 3.28 -41.01 -0.31
C SER A 123 2.88 -39.95 0.70
N LYS A 124 3.81 -39.55 1.57
CA LYS A 124 3.64 -38.38 2.43
C LYS A 124 3.37 -37.26 1.44
N SER A 125 2.09 -36.89 1.26
CA SER A 125 1.76 -35.76 0.42
C SER A 125 2.47 -34.59 1.08
N GLY A 126 3.45 -34.04 0.37
CA GLY A 126 4.11 -32.83 0.82
C GLY A 126 3.00 -31.82 1.06
N ARG A 127 2.88 -31.33 2.30
CA ARG A 127 1.93 -30.26 2.58
C ARG A 127 2.44 -29.04 1.82
N ASN A 128 1.74 -28.68 0.75
CA ASN A 128 2.03 -27.45 0.02
C ASN A 128 1.61 -26.28 0.92
N LEU A 129 2.60 -25.55 1.43
CA LEU A 129 2.36 -24.33 2.18
C LEU A 129 1.82 -23.26 1.22
N ARG A 130 0.63 -22.74 1.53
CA ARG A 130 0.04 -21.58 0.85
C ARG A 130 0.24 -20.36 1.75
N LEU A 131 0.84 -19.29 1.22
CA LEU A 131 1.06 -18.05 1.94
C LEU A 131 0.33 -16.91 1.26
N PHE A 132 -0.13 -15.94 2.05
CA PHE A 132 -0.64 -14.67 1.56
C PHE A 132 -0.09 -13.52 2.39
N THR A 133 -0.14 -12.32 1.85
CA THR A 133 0.25 -11.10 2.56
C THR A 133 -0.67 -9.94 2.18
N LEU A 134 -0.91 -9.02 3.11
CA LEU A 134 -1.63 -7.77 2.87
C LEU A 134 -0.64 -6.60 2.96
N LEU A 135 -0.47 -5.88 1.86
CA LEU A 135 0.49 -4.78 1.77
C LEU A 135 -0.22 -3.43 1.84
N ARG A 136 0.33 -2.56 2.67
CA ARG A 136 -0.08 -1.16 2.82
C ARG A 136 0.91 -0.24 2.11
N HIS A 137 0.42 0.86 1.54
CA HIS A 137 1.28 1.88 0.93
C HIS A 137 2.39 2.30 1.91
N PRO A 138 3.68 2.28 1.54
CA PRO A 138 4.81 2.42 2.47
C PRO A 138 4.79 3.69 3.34
N LEU A 139 4.32 4.81 2.78
CA LEU A 139 4.15 6.07 3.52
C LEU A 139 3.07 5.97 4.59
N LYS A 140 1.90 5.39 4.26
CA LYS A 140 0.80 5.18 5.20
C LYS A 140 1.23 4.23 6.31
N ARG A 141 1.97 3.16 5.95
CA ARG A 141 2.56 2.22 6.91
C ARG A 141 3.51 2.94 7.88
N SER A 142 4.50 3.66 7.37
CA SER A 142 5.50 4.35 8.20
C SER A 142 4.90 5.41 9.12
N MET A 143 3.89 6.14 8.65
CA MET A 143 3.15 7.08 9.49
C MET A 143 2.37 6.36 10.60
N SER A 144 1.70 5.26 10.26
CA SER A 144 0.94 4.46 11.22
C SER A 144 1.86 3.86 12.28
N GLU A 145 3.02 3.34 11.87
CA GLU A 145 4.05 2.81 12.75
C GLU A 145 4.60 3.90 13.68
N TYR A 146 4.98 5.07 13.14
CA TYR A 146 5.41 6.20 13.96
C TYR A 146 4.37 6.56 15.02
N ARG A 147 3.10 6.73 14.63
CA ARG A 147 2.03 7.09 15.58
C ARG A 147 1.86 6.03 16.66
N TYR A 148 1.85 4.77 16.25
CA TYR A 148 1.74 3.65 17.16
C TYR A 148 2.89 3.66 18.17
N LEU A 149 4.14 3.77 17.72
CA LEU A 149 5.31 3.83 18.60
C LEU A 149 5.33 5.06 19.51
N THR A 150 4.72 6.17 19.09
CA THR A 150 4.61 7.39 19.89
C THR A 150 3.41 7.40 20.84
N SER A 151 2.44 6.50 20.65
CA SER A 151 1.24 6.46 21.48
C SER A 151 1.55 5.87 22.85
N SER A 152 0.85 6.34 23.87
CA SER A 152 0.88 5.74 25.21
C SER A 152 0.41 4.29 25.20
N ASP A 153 -0.42 3.92 24.22
CA ASP A 153 -1.00 2.58 24.11
C ASP A 153 0.05 1.55 23.69
N ALA A 154 1.16 1.94 23.07
CA ALA A 154 2.24 1.03 22.77
C ALA A 154 3.08 0.65 24.00
N ALA A 155 2.82 1.19 25.19
CA ALA A 155 3.62 0.92 26.39
C ALA A 155 3.71 -0.57 26.80
N TRP A 156 2.81 -1.43 26.30
CA TRP A 156 2.89 -2.88 26.53
C TRP A 156 3.82 -3.61 25.56
N GLU A 157 4.26 -2.99 24.46
CA GLU A 157 5.16 -3.62 23.52
C GLU A 157 6.61 -3.60 24.00
N PRO A 158 7.34 -4.72 23.90
CA PRO A 158 8.78 -4.73 24.17
C PRO A 158 9.58 -3.77 23.29
N ALA A 159 9.07 -3.47 22.09
CA ALA A 159 9.65 -2.53 21.13
C ALA A 159 9.18 -1.09 21.36
N HIS A 160 8.48 -0.78 22.46
CA HIS A 160 8.11 0.59 22.79
C HIS A 160 9.36 1.39 23.18
N PHE A 161 9.53 2.54 22.56
CA PHE A 161 10.59 3.49 22.90
C PHE A 161 9.96 4.72 23.52
N PRO A 162 9.97 4.85 24.86
CA PRO A 162 9.42 6.04 25.52
C PRO A 162 10.06 7.35 25.03
N ALA A 163 11.29 7.28 24.49
CA ALA A 163 11.97 8.41 23.88
C ALA A 163 11.26 8.96 22.62
N LEU A 164 10.42 8.16 21.95
CA LEU A 164 9.61 8.61 20.81
C LEU A 164 8.37 9.39 21.26
N ALA A 165 7.90 9.22 22.50
CA ALA A 165 6.71 9.90 22.98
C ALA A 165 6.90 11.44 22.93
N GLY A 166 6.11 12.12 22.11
CA GLY A 166 6.20 13.56 21.88
C GLY A 166 7.36 14.02 20.99
N MET A 167 8.19 13.11 20.47
CA MET A 167 9.22 13.45 19.49
C MET A 167 8.58 13.73 18.13
N PRO A 168 8.83 14.87 17.46
CA PRO A 168 8.33 15.13 16.12
C PRO A 168 8.83 14.12 15.09
N LEU A 169 8.00 13.80 14.08
CA LEU A 169 8.30 12.82 13.04
C LEU A 169 9.65 13.06 12.34
N VAL A 170 9.93 14.33 12.03
CA VAL A 170 11.21 14.76 11.41
C VAL A 170 12.41 14.33 12.26
N GLN A 171 12.31 14.45 13.59
CA GLN A 171 13.36 14.07 14.52
C GLN A 171 13.43 12.55 14.73
N ALA A 172 12.28 11.87 14.76
CA ALA A 172 12.23 10.40 14.86
C ALA A 172 12.87 9.72 13.63
N ALA A 173 12.67 10.29 12.45
CA ALA A 173 13.29 9.80 11.22
C ALA A 173 14.82 10.07 11.20
N SER A 174 15.27 11.24 11.64
CA SER A 174 16.70 11.60 11.61
C SER A 174 17.55 10.87 12.65
N THR A 175 16.96 10.44 13.77
CA THR A 175 17.62 9.65 14.82
C THR A 175 17.85 8.20 14.41
N GLY A 176 17.30 7.76 13.28
CA GLY A 176 17.31 6.35 12.90
C GLY A 176 16.53 5.50 13.90
N MET A 177 15.43 6.01 14.47
CA MET A 177 14.51 5.17 15.25
C MET A 177 13.43 4.55 14.37
N MET A 178 13.12 5.15 13.24
CA MET A 178 12.21 4.59 12.24
C MET A 178 12.93 3.61 11.31
N VAL A 179 12.32 2.47 11.02
CA VAL A 179 12.89 1.51 10.07
C VAL A 179 12.74 2.02 8.64
N ASP A 180 13.85 2.11 7.93
CA ASP A 180 13.89 2.45 6.52
C ASP A 180 13.63 1.21 5.66
N ASP A 181 12.83 1.37 4.61
CA ASP A 181 12.54 0.32 3.63
C ASP A 181 12.24 -1.06 4.26
N TYR A 182 11.45 -1.04 5.34
CA TYR A 182 11.14 -2.20 6.19
C TYR A 182 10.75 -3.45 5.38
N LEU A 183 9.87 -3.32 4.38
CA LEU A 183 9.36 -4.49 3.66
C LEU A 183 10.44 -5.11 2.76
N THR A 184 11.23 -4.28 2.09
CA THR A 184 12.36 -4.72 1.27
C THR A 184 13.40 -5.41 2.13
N ARG A 185 13.75 -4.84 3.29
CA ARG A 185 14.69 -5.46 4.25
C ARG A 185 14.18 -6.81 4.73
N LEU A 186 12.91 -6.87 5.13
CA LEU A 186 12.28 -8.08 5.64
C LEU A 186 12.29 -9.22 4.62
N LEU A 187 11.91 -8.95 3.38
CA LEU A 187 11.80 -9.99 2.33
C LEU A 187 13.16 -10.44 1.77
N THR A 188 14.21 -9.65 1.98
CA THR A 188 15.57 -9.97 1.54
C THR A 188 16.49 -10.40 2.67
N ASP A 189 15.98 -10.44 3.91
CA ASP A 189 16.76 -10.66 5.13
C ASP A 189 18.00 -9.76 5.23
N THR A 190 17.85 -8.49 4.84
CA THR A 190 18.97 -7.54 4.79
C THR A 190 19.05 -6.74 6.09
N PRO A 191 20.16 -6.84 6.85
CA PRO A 191 20.34 -6.11 8.11
C PRO A 191 20.28 -4.59 7.91
N ARG A 192 19.84 -3.88 8.94
CA ARG A 192 19.59 -2.42 8.89
C ARG A 192 20.83 -1.58 8.53
N ASN A 193 22.02 -2.03 8.93
CA ASN A 193 23.28 -1.36 8.64
C ASN A 193 23.79 -1.59 7.21
N VAL A 194 23.13 -2.45 6.42
CA VAL A 194 23.48 -2.70 5.03
C VAL A 194 22.66 -1.78 4.12
N PRO A 195 23.31 -1.02 3.21
CA PRO A 195 22.60 -0.16 2.27
C PRO A 195 21.84 -1.01 1.24
N LEU A 196 20.56 -0.67 1.05
CA LEU A 196 19.74 -1.30 0.02
C LEU A 196 20.05 -0.74 -1.37
N ASN A 197 19.87 -1.58 -2.37
CA ASN A 197 20.02 -1.25 -3.78
C ASN A 197 18.91 -1.94 -4.61
N MET A 198 18.89 -1.69 -5.92
CA MET A 198 17.85 -2.21 -6.82
C MET A 198 17.77 -3.74 -6.89
N HIS A 199 18.89 -4.44 -6.64
CA HIS A 199 18.89 -5.90 -6.60
C HIS A 199 18.04 -6.43 -5.44
N HIS A 200 18.05 -5.76 -4.29
CA HIS A 200 17.20 -6.12 -3.15
C HIS A 200 15.71 -5.94 -3.48
N VAL A 201 15.34 -4.84 -4.14
CA VAL A 201 13.96 -4.60 -4.58
C VAL A 201 13.49 -5.69 -5.54
N THR A 202 14.33 -6.04 -6.52
CA THR A 202 14.04 -7.10 -7.50
C THR A 202 13.85 -8.44 -6.79
N ARG A 203 14.76 -8.78 -5.85
CA ARG A 203 14.67 -10.01 -5.08
C ARG A 203 13.42 -10.07 -4.21
N ALA A 204 13.08 -8.98 -3.52
CA ALA A 204 11.86 -8.89 -2.72
C ALA A 204 10.60 -9.07 -3.59
N ALA A 205 10.56 -8.48 -4.79
CA ALA A 205 9.46 -8.63 -5.72
C ALA A 205 9.31 -10.06 -6.24
N GLU A 206 10.43 -10.77 -6.49
CA GLU A 206 10.42 -12.20 -6.82
C GLU A 206 9.85 -13.04 -5.68
N VAL A 207 10.25 -12.77 -4.43
CA VAL A 207 9.71 -13.46 -3.25
C VAL A 207 8.19 -13.26 -3.17
N LEU A 208 7.70 -12.02 -3.34
CA LEU A 208 6.26 -11.75 -3.37
C LEU A 208 5.55 -12.54 -4.48
N ARG A 209 6.08 -12.49 -5.72
CA ARG A 209 5.48 -13.15 -6.88
C ARG A 209 5.42 -14.67 -6.74
N GLU A 210 6.49 -15.28 -6.25
CA GLU A 210 6.63 -16.73 -6.23
C GLU A 210 6.01 -17.38 -5.00
N LYS A 211 5.98 -16.67 -3.86
CA LYS A 211 5.65 -17.28 -2.57
C LYS A 211 4.31 -16.84 -2.00
N PHE A 212 3.79 -15.68 -2.39
CA PHE A 212 2.62 -15.10 -1.76
C PHE A 212 1.48 -14.87 -2.75
N LEU A 213 0.26 -15.14 -2.29
CA LEU A 213 -0.89 -14.39 -2.78
C LEU A 213 -0.83 -12.98 -2.19
N VAL A 214 -0.65 -11.98 -3.04
CA VAL A 214 -0.54 -10.58 -2.62
C VAL A 214 -1.95 -10.00 -2.53
N GLY A 215 -2.23 -9.30 -1.45
CA GLY A 215 -3.36 -8.39 -1.31
C GLY A 215 -2.88 -6.98 -0.98
N LEU A 216 -3.71 -5.97 -1.26
CA LEU A 216 -3.45 -4.56 -1.00
C LEU A 216 -4.48 -4.01 -0.02
N GLU A 217 -4.03 -3.27 0.99
CA GLU A 217 -4.92 -2.65 1.99
C GLU A 217 -5.92 -1.68 1.36
N GLU A 218 -5.52 -0.98 0.29
CA GLU A 218 -6.40 -0.07 -0.46
C GLU A 218 -7.43 -0.78 -1.33
N GLU A 219 -7.23 -2.07 -1.61
CA GLU A 219 -8.13 -2.95 -2.36
C GLU A 219 -8.60 -4.10 -1.45
N MET A 220 -9.01 -3.77 -0.22
CA MET A 220 -9.25 -4.76 0.84
C MET A 220 -10.35 -5.76 0.46
N GLY A 221 -11.45 -5.30 -0.15
CA GLY A 221 -12.54 -6.17 -0.59
C GLY A 221 -12.08 -7.21 -1.61
N GLU A 222 -11.35 -6.77 -2.62
CA GLU A 222 -10.76 -7.61 -3.66
C GLU A 222 -9.72 -8.58 -3.09
N SER A 223 -8.85 -8.09 -2.20
CA SER A 223 -7.83 -8.90 -1.52
C SER A 223 -8.45 -10.04 -0.73
N TRP A 224 -9.51 -9.78 0.05
CA TRP A 224 -10.22 -10.81 0.81
C TRP A 224 -10.98 -11.78 -0.07
N PHE A 225 -11.54 -11.33 -1.20
CA PHE A 225 -12.14 -12.23 -2.17
C PHE A 225 -11.11 -13.25 -2.68
N ARG A 226 -9.94 -12.78 -3.14
CA ARG A 226 -8.87 -13.66 -3.64
C ARG A 226 -8.33 -14.60 -2.58
N ILE A 227 -8.08 -14.09 -1.37
CA ILE A 227 -7.58 -14.92 -0.26
C ILE A 227 -8.59 -16.03 0.08
N ARG A 228 -9.89 -15.73 0.17
CA ARG A 228 -10.89 -16.76 0.44
C ARG A 228 -10.91 -17.84 -0.63
N ASN A 229 -10.90 -17.45 -1.91
CA ASN A 229 -10.89 -18.40 -3.02
C ASN A 229 -9.60 -19.24 -3.06
N ALA A 230 -8.44 -18.65 -2.85
CA ALA A 230 -7.17 -19.36 -2.91
C ALA A 230 -6.96 -20.38 -1.77
N PHE A 231 -7.60 -20.16 -0.63
CA PHE A 231 -7.48 -20.99 0.57
C PHE A 231 -8.68 -21.91 0.79
N ASP A 232 -9.65 -21.91 -0.12
CA ASP A 232 -10.90 -22.66 -0.01
C ASP A 232 -11.64 -22.34 1.30
N TRP A 233 -11.56 -21.07 1.75
CA TRP A 233 -12.28 -20.66 2.95
C TRP A 233 -13.77 -20.55 2.65
N PRO A 234 -14.63 -21.24 3.43
CA PRO A 234 -16.05 -21.31 3.14
C PRO A 234 -16.67 -19.91 3.16
N SER A 235 -17.34 -19.56 2.06
CA SER A 235 -18.30 -18.47 2.03
C SER A 235 -19.45 -18.90 2.93
N GLY A 236 -19.58 -18.31 4.12
CA GLY A 236 -20.44 -18.77 5.21
C GLY A 236 -21.96 -18.73 4.95
N GLU A 237 -22.43 -19.32 3.87
CA GLU A 237 -23.86 -19.48 3.57
C GLU A 237 -24.38 -20.87 3.98
N GLU A 238 -23.50 -21.87 4.16
CA GLU A 238 -23.95 -23.26 4.26
C GLU A 238 -23.77 -23.97 5.62
N GLU A 239 -23.12 -23.38 6.63
CA GLU A 239 -23.02 -24.02 7.96
C GLU A 239 -23.42 -23.11 9.12
N SER A 240 -24.52 -23.52 9.74
CA SER A 240 -25.30 -22.99 10.86
C SER A 240 -24.57 -22.88 12.22
N GLY A 241 -23.26 -22.61 12.20
CA GLY A 241 -22.45 -22.32 13.39
C GLY A 241 -21.37 -21.24 13.19
N ALA A 242 -21.17 -20.76 11.96
CA ALA A 242 -20.08 -19.84 11.59
C ALA A 242 -20.52 -18.36 11.47
N VAL A 243 -21.49 -17.92 12.28
CA VAL A 243 -21.98 -16.52 12.30
C VAL A 243 -20.82 -15.53 12.49
N GLY A 244 -19.74 -15.91 13.19
CA GLY A 244 -18.62 -15.02 13.49
C GLY A 244 -17.66 -14.69 12.35
N ALA A 245 -17.49 -15.53 11.31
CA ALA A 245 -16.42 -15.30 10.31
C ALA A 245 -16.83 -14.30 9.22
N ARG A 246 -18.09 -14.37 8.78
CA ARG A 246 -18.67 -13.40 7.85
C ARG A 246 -18.84 -12.05 8.54
N GLU A 247 -19.36 -12.03 9.78
CA GLU A 247 -19.40 -10.81 10.59
C GLU A 247 -18.01 -10.24 10.84
N CYS A 248 -16.96 -11.03 11.09
CA CYS A 248 -15.64 -10.47 11.37
C CYS A 248 -15.00 -9.84 10.11
N SER A 249 -15.06 -10.52 8.96
CA SER A 249 -14.51 -9.99 7.71
C SER A 249 -15.35 -8.83 7.16
N GLU A 250 -16.68 -8.96 7.13
CA GLU A 250 -17.57 -7.89 6.68
C GLU A 250 -17.58 -6.74 7.67
N ASN A 251 -17.55 -6.95 9.00
CA ASN A 251 -17.44 -5.81 9.94
C ASN A 251 -16.10 -5.12 9.83
N VAL A 252 -14.98 -5.82 9.65
CA VAL A 252 -13.68 -5.15 9.48
C VAL A 252 -13.63 -4.38 8.17
N ILE A 253 -14.01 -5.00 7.05
CA ILE A 253 -14.06 -4.32 5.74
C ILE A 253 -15.03 -3.14 5.79
N TRP A 254 -16.24 -3.35 6.29
CA TRP A 254 -17.28 -2.33 6.34
C TRP A 254 -16.96 -1.22 7.35
N GLN A 255 -16.32 -1.53 8.49
CA GLN A 255 -15.84 -0.49 9.40
C GLN A 255 -14.74 0.35 8.76
N VAL A 256 -13.82 -0.27 8.01
CA VAL A 256 -12.78 0.46 7.28
C VAL A 256 -13.40 1.33 6.18
N GLU A 257 -14.29 0.78 5.36
CA GLU A 257 -14.97 1.52 4.28
C GLU A 257 -15.85 2.65 4.80
N ARG A 258 -16.65 2.40 5.84
CA ARG A 258 -17.51 3.40 6.47
C ARG A 258 -16.69 4.51 7.10
N LYS A 259 -15.64 4.17 7.86
CA LYS A 259 -14.70 5.17 8.39
C LYS A 259 -14.08 5.98 7.26
N ASN A 260 -13.61 5.35 6.20
CA ASN A 260 -13.03 6.05 5.04
C ASN A 260 -14.05 6.97 4.34
N ALA A 261 -15.31 6.55 4.20
CA ALA A 261 -16.37 7.36 3.62
C ALA A 261 -16.73 8.59 4.49
N ASP A 262 -16.87 8.38 5.80
CA ASP A 262 -17.13 9.45 6.76
C ASP A 262 -15.97 10.46 6.79
N LEU A 263 -14.73 9.98 6.75
CA LEU A 263 -13.52 10.80 6.68
C LEU A 263 -13.44 11.62 5.38
N ASN A 264 -13.76 11.02 4.23
CA ASN A 264 -13.78 11.73 2.95
C ASN A 264 -14.88 12.81 2.90
N LYS A 265 -16.03 12.54 3.52
CA LYS A 265 -17.11 13.52 3.68
C LYS A 265 -16.68 14.69 4.55
N GLU A 266 -15.97 14.45 5.65
CA GLU A 266 -15.47 15.50 6.53
C GLU A 266 -14.35 16.33 5.88
N ARG A 267 -13.43 15.69 5.16
CA ARG A 267 -12.43 16.39 4.32
C ARG A 267 -13.08 17.35 3.32
N SER A 268 -14.14 16.91 2.66
CA SER A 268 -14.87 17.71 1.68
C SER A 268 -15.51 18.95 2.33
N LYS A 269 -16.10 18.80 3.53
CA LYS A 269 -16.63 19.93 4.30
C LYS A 269 -15.54 20.90 4.75
N ARG A 270 -14.41 20.41 5.26
CA ARG A 270 -13.28 21.25 5.70
C ARG A 270 -12.70 22.06 4.54
N ARG A 271 -12.50 21.43 3.38
CA ARG A 271 -12.07 22.13 2.15
C ARG A 271 -13.08 23.20 1.72
N ALA A 272 -14.37 22.90 1.77
CA ALA A 272 -15.41 23.88 1.47
C ALA A 272 -15.44 25.04 2.49
N ALA A 273 -15.18 24.79 3.76
CA ALA A 273 -15.11 25.81 4.80
C ALA A 273 -13.89 26.74 4.64
N MET A 274 -12.70 26.17 4.39
CA MET A 274 -11.50 26.97 4.11
C MET A 274 -11.66 27.81 2.84
N ALA A 275 -12.19 27.23 1.76
CA ALA A 275 -12.46 27.97 0.52
C ALA A 275 -13.44 29.15 0.73
N ARG A 276 -14.43 29.00 1.63
CA ARG A 276 -15.33 30.10 2.03
C ARG A 276 -14.63 31.19 2.83
N GLN A 277 -13.71 30.82 3.73
CA GLN A 277 -12.92 31.79 4.49
C GLN A 277 -11.99 32.58 3.57
N GLU A 278 -11.32 31.93 2.62
CA GLU A 278 -10.50 32.60 1.60
C GLU A 278 -11.33 33.53 0.71
N ALA A 279 -12.54 33.12 0.31
CA ALA A 279 -13.45 33.95 -0.48
C ALA A 279 -14.01 35.17 0.29
N HIS A 280 -14.06 35.13 1.62
CA HIS A 280 -14.55 36.24 2.46
C HIS A 280 -13.45 37.09 3.10
N GLY A 281 -12.19 36.63 3.11
CA GLY A 281 -11.04 37.34 3.68
C GLY A 281 -10.48 38.50 2.82
N GLY A 282 -11.09 38.80 1.67
CA GLY A 282 -10.59 39.81 0.72
C GLY A 282 -10.95 41.28 1.02
N GLY A 283 -11.71 41.58 2.07
CA GLY A 283 -12.05 42.97 2.37
C GLY A 283 -12.72 43.16 3.73
N GLY A 284 -11.98 43.65 4.72
CA GLY A 284 -12.57 44.09 5.98
C GLY A 284 -11.57 44.27 7.12
N ASP A 285 -11.13 45.51 7.31
CA ASP A 285 -10.62 46.16 8.52
C ASP A 285 -9.88 45.33 9.59
N ALA A 286 -8.59 45.64 9.75
CA ALA A 286 -7.64 45.09 10.72
C ALA A 286 -7.88 45.51 12.21
N GLY A 287 -9.13 45.73 12.63
CA GLY A 287 -9.42 46.50 13.84
C GLY A 287 -9.85 45.76 15.13
N ALA A 288 -10.28 44.50 15.09
CA ALA A 288 -11.12 43.98 16.19
C ALA A 288 -10.91 42.51 16.64
N ALA A 289 -9.67 42.00 16.65
CA ALA A 289 -9.39 40.58 17.00
C ALA A 289 -8.51 40.41 18.26
N SER A 290 -8.91 40.95 19.42
CA SER A 290 -8.14 40.83 20.67
C SER A 290 -8.91 40.33 21.90
N GLN A 291 -10.15 39.81 21.79
CA GLN A 291 -10.99 39.61 22.99
C GLN A 291 -11.66 38.24 23.20
N MET A 292 -11.23 37.15 22.55
CA MET A 292 -11.90 35.84 22.69
C MET A 292 -11.02 34.65 23.10
N LEU A 293 -9.88 34.86 23.77
CA LEU A 293 -9.08 33.77 24.33
C LEU A 293 -9.10 33.80 25.86
N ASN A 294 -10.22 33.39 26.47
CA ASN A 294 -10.22 32.86 27.83
C ASN A 294 -11.55 32.19 28.21
N GLY A 295 -11.49 30.91 28.61
CA GLY A 295 -12.50 30.28 29.45
C GLY A 295 -13.28 29.13 28.81
N GLY A 296 -12.79 27.90 29.00
CA GLY A 296 -13.55 26.68 28.71
C GLY A 296 -12.73 25.43 28.97
N ALA A 297 -12.68 25.00 30.24
CA ALA A 297 -12.13 23.72 30.63
C ALA A 297 -12.95 22.59 29.99
N ALA A 298 -12.31 21.81 29.10
CA ALA A 298 -12.92 20.70 28.40
C ALA A 298 -12.79 19.42 29.23
N GLU A 299 -13.90 18.98 29.79
CA GLU A 299 -14.09 17.60 30.23
C GLU A 299 -14.32 16.71 28.99
N GLY A 300 -13.57 15.60 28.90
CA GLY A 300 -13.98 14.44 28.11
C GLY A 300 -13.88 14.54 26.58
N SER A 301 -12.76 14.99 26.03
CA SER A 301 -12.44 14.68 24.63
C SER A 301 -12.03 13.20 24.55
N SER A 302 -12.99 12.33 24.23
CA SER A 302 -12.66 11.00 23.69
C SER A 302 -11.78 11.26 22.47
N PHE A 303 -10.50 10.93 22.58
CA PHE A 303 -9.54 11.03 21.50
C PHE A 303 -10.15 10.32 20.28
N SER A 304 -10.65 11.09 19.31
CA SER A 304 -11.09 10.50 18.05
C SER A 304 -9.82 10.01 17.38
N GLU A 305 -9.56 8.70 17.45
CA GLU A 305 -8.39 8.02 16.86
C GLU A 305 -8.16 8.34 15.38
N ASP A 306 -9.10 9.03 14.73
CA ASP A 306 -9.13 9.26 13.29
C ASP A 306 -9.06 10.73 12.88
N GLU A 307 -8.50 11.64 13.68
CA GLU A 307 -7.96 12.86 13.05
C GLU A 307 -6.72 12.45 12.24
N LEU A 308 -6.97 12.14 10.97
CA LEU A 308 -6.00 11.77 9.96
C LEU A 308 -4.95 12.87 9.85
N TYR A 309 -3.94 12.82 10.71
CA TYR A 309 -2.77 13.67 10.60
C TYR A 309 -2.16 13.48 9.20
N GLU A 310 -2.26 14.54 8.43
CA GLU A 310 -1.67 14.65 7.10
C GLU A 310 -0.25 15.18 7.30
N PRO A 311 0.78 14.43 6.88
CA PRO A 311 2.15 14.88 7.07
C PRO A 311 2.37 16.21 6.35
N THR A 312 3.13 17.10 6.97
CA THR A 312 3.62 18.31 6.31
C THR A 312 4.47 17.95 5.09
N GLN A 313 4.66 18.89 4.15
CA GLN A 313 5.49 18.64 2.95
C GLN A 313 6.93 18.24 3.29
N SER A 314 7.49 18.81 4.37
CA SER A 314 8.81 18.43 4.89
C SER A 314 8.85 17.00 5.42
N GLU A 315 7.83 16.59 6.17
CA GLU A 315 7.71 15.23 6.69
C GLU A 315 7.51 14.22 5.56
N LEU A 316 6.67 14.56 4.58
CA LEU A 316 6.44 13.74 3.40
C LEU A 316 7.75 13.51 2.62
N LYS A 317 8.57 14.54 2.43
CA LYS A 317 9.88 14.42 1.78
C LYS A 317 10.81 13.44 2.51
N ILE A 318 10.81 13.49 3.83
CA ILE A 318 11.61 12.58 4.67
C ILE A 318 11.08 11.15 4.57
N LEU A 319 9.78 10.95 4.66
CA LEU A 319 9.16 9.63 4.54
C LEU A 319 9.38 9.01 3.16
N LEU A 320 9.33 9.81 2.09
CA LEU A 320 9.66 9.39 0.72
C LEU A 320 11.12 8.93 0.60
N ALA A 321 12.05 9.66 1.24
CA ALA A 321 13.45 9.28 1.26
C ALA A 321 13.69 7.99 2.06
N LEU A 322 13.03 7.86 3.22
CA LEU A 322 13.12 6.72 4.13
C LEU A 322 12.55 5.42 3.54
N ASN A 323 11.58 5.52 2.63
CA ASN A 323 10.87 4.36 2.03
C ASN A 323 11.06 4.27 0.52
N ARG A 324 12.20 4.75 -0.01
CA ARG A 324 12.43 4.84 -1.45
C ARG A 324 12.35 3.47 -2.14
N ASN A 325 12.91 2.43 -1.53
CA ASN A 325 12.93 1.09 -2.10
C ASN A 325 11.59 0.39 -1.87
N ASP A 326 10.96 0.60 -0.72
CA ASP A 326 9.62 0.08 -0.44
C ASP A 326 8.55 0.65 -1.38
N LEU A 327 8.69 1.91 -1.82
CA LEU A 327 7.80 2.49 -2.83
C LEU A 327 7.89 1.74 -4.17
N GLN A 328 9.10 1.45 -4.62
CA GLN A 328 9.32 0.68 -5.86
C GLN A 328 8.84 -0.77 -5.72
N LEU A 329 9.06 -1.37 -4.55
CA LEU A 329 8.54 -2.69 -4.24
C LEU A 329 7.00 -2.70 -4.21
N TYR A 330 6.38 -1.65 -3.69
CA TYR A 330 4.91 -1.52 -3.67
C TYR A 330 4.33 -1.40 -5.08
N ASP A 331 4.96 -0.63 -5.97
CA ASP A 331 4.58 -0.58 -7.39
C ASP A 331 4.67 -1.96 -8.05
N ALA A 332 5.76 -2.70 -7.78
CA ALA A 332 5.91 -4.07 -8.26
C ALA A 332 4.85 -5.01 -7.67
N ALA A 333 4.50 -4.84 -6.38
CA ALA A 333 3.48 -5.63 -5.71
C ALA A 333 2.07 -5.34 -6.26
N ARG A 334 1.78 -4.10 -6.66
CA ARG A 334 0.54 -3.75 -7.37
C ARG A 334 0.44 -4.46 -8.72
N ALA A 335 1.52 -4.45 -9.49
CA ALA A 335 1.55 -5.20 -10.75
C ALA A 335 1.38 -6.73 -10.54
N ILE A 336 1.96 -7.29 -9.47
CA ILE A 336 1.76 -8.70 -9.09
C ILE A 336 0.30 -8.95 -8.68
N PHE A 337 -0.29 -8.05 -7.90
CA PHE A 337 -1.70 -8.11 -7.53
C PHE A 337 -2.56 -8.15 -8.80
N ASP A 338 -2.36 -7.25 -9.75
CA ASP A 338 -3.13 -7.24 -11.00
C ASP A 338 -2.91 -8.51 -11.84
N GLU A 339 -1.66 -9.02 -11.93
CA GLU A 339 -1.35 -10.28 -12.60
C GLU A 339 -2.09 -11.47 -11.96
N GLN A 340 -2.14 -11.52 -10.62
CA GLN A 340 -2.82 -12.56 -9.87
C GLN A 340 -4.34 -12.53 -10.03
N ALA A 341 -4.93 -11.39 -10.39
CA ALA A 341 -6.37 -11.27 -10.64
C ALA A 341 -6.85 -12.28 -11.68
N ALA A 342 -6.06 -12.51 -12.73
CA ALA A 342 -6.38 -13.45 -13.81
C ALA A 342 -6.50 -14.92 -13.34
N LEU A 343 -6.05 -15.25 -12.13
CA LEU A 343 -6.22 -16.58 -11.53
C LEU A 343 -7.62 -16.79 -10.93
N PHE A 344 -8.32 -15.71 -10.60
CA PHE A 344 -9.59 -15.75 -9.88
C PHE A 344 -10.80 -15.39 -10.74
N TYR A 345 -10.57 -14.72 -11.87
CA TYR A 345 -11.61 -14.32 -12.79
C TYR A 345 -11.56 -15.16 -14.06
N GLY A 346 -12.70 -15.72 -14.44
CA GLY A 346 -12.86 -16.41 -15.71
C GLY A 346 -12.93 -15.42 -16.87
N PRO A 347 -12.64 -15.84 -18.12
CA PRO A 347 -12.84 -15.02 -19.30
C PRO A 347 -14.32 -14.62 -19.51
N GLU A 348 -15.25 -15.33 -18.87
CA GLU A 348 -16.69 -15.03 -18.92
C GLU A 348 -17.14 -13.98 -17.91
N ASP A 349 -16.31 -13.65 -16.91
CA ASP A 349 -16.66 -12.64 -15.91
C ASP A 349 -16.65 -11.21 -16.48
N GLY A 350 -16.26 -11.06 -17.75
CA GLY A 350 -16.68 -10.01 -18.71
C GLY A 350 -16.34 -8.55 -18.39
N ASP A 351 -15.98 -8.24 -17.15
CA ASP A 351 -16.17 -6.91 -16.61
C ASP A 351 -15.12 -6.48 -15.60
N TYR A 352 -13.95 -7.13 -15.61
CA TYR A 352 -12.81 -6.71 -14.78
C TYR A 352 -12.42 -5.25 -15.06
N GLU A 353 -12.60 -4.75 -16.30
CA GLU A 353 -12.30 -3.35 -16.63
C GLU A 353 -13.35 -2.34 -16.13
N GLN A 354 -14.57 -2.77 -15.74
CA GLN A 354 -15.60 -1.85 -15.20
C GLN A 354 -15.61 -1.78 -13.67
N ARG A 355 -14.96 -2.71 -12.97
CA ARG A 355 -14.79 -2.70 -11.51
C ARG A 355 -13.49 -2.01 -11.12
#